data_AF-A0A1W4WUW2-F1
#
_entry.id   AF-A0A1W4WUW2-F1
#
_cell.length_a   1.000
_cell.length_b   1.000
_cell.length_c   1.000
_cell.angle_alpha   90.00
_cell.angle_beta   90.00
_cell.angle_gamma   90.00
#
_symmetry.space_group_name_H-M   'P 1'
#
loop_
_entity.id
_entity.type
_entity.pdbx_description
1 polymer ?
#
loop_
_entity_poly.entity_id
_entity_poly.type
_entity_poly.pdbx_seq_one_letter_code
_entity_poly.pdbx_strand_id
1 'polypeptide(L)'
;MSRPQNAQPTPSIDRLAVKLPHFVPSDPELWFRMVERRFEASGVTSESTRFGYVSSNLDLRYAAEVRGIIINPPATEPYATIKAALIRRLGTSQELRTKQLLGQEEIGDRKPSQFLRHLQNLTGNSTPENLLRTIWSGRLLQNLQTVIATMKDKQLDEVAEIADYIMKAT
;
A
#
# COMPACT_ATOMS: atom_id res chain seq x y z
N MET A 1 30.25 61.41 -19.30
CA MET A 1 30.28 59.97 -19.64
C MET A 1 30.36 59.18 -18.35
N SER A 2 29.29 58.52 -17.92
CA SER A 2 29.34 57.45 -16.91
C SER A 2 28.29 56.40 -17.25
N ARG A 3 28.77 55.19 -17.53
CA ARG A 3 28.06 54.00 -18.03
C ARG A 3 27.31 53.33 -16.87
N PRO A 4 26.07 52.83 -17.01
CA PRO A 4 25.43 52.04 -15.97
C PRO A 4 26.05 50.65 -15.89
N GLN A 5 26.28 50.19 -14.66
CA GLN A 5 26.89 48.91 -14.35
C GLN A 5 25.87 47.78 -14.56
N ASN A 6 26.24 46.88 -15.45
CA ASN A 6 25.47 45.73 -15.91
C ASN A 6 25.12 44.81 -14.72
N ALA A 7 23.83 44.67 -14.40
CA ALA A 7 23.36 43.62 -13.49
C ALA A 7 23.60 42.27 -14.17
N GLN A 8 24.51 41.47 -13.63
CA GLN A 8 24.71 40.10 -14.11
C GLN A 8 23.44 39.28 -13.82
N PRO A 9 22.89 38.55 -14.81
CA PRO A 9 21.87 37.56 -14.53
C PRO A 9 22.51 36.46 -13.69
N THR A 10 22.04 36.30 -12.46
CA THR A 10 22.32 35.13 -11.63
C THR A 10 22.03 33.86 -12.44
N PRO A 11 22.90 32.84 -12.42
CA PRO A 11 22.62 31.59 -13.11
C PRO A 11 21.42 30.94 -12.43
N SER A 12 20.24 31.07 -13.06
CA SER A 12 19.11 30.19 -12.77
C SER A 12 19.58 28.80 -13.12
N ILE A 13 19.95 28.02 -12.10
CA ILE A 13 20.11 26.59 -12.24
C ILE A 13 18.76 26.10 -12.73
N ASP A 14 18.70 25.72 -14.00
CA ASP A 14 17.62 24.91 -14.56
C ASP A 14 17.54 23.66 -13.68
N ARG A 15 16.70 23.72 -12.64
CA ARG A 15 16.46 22.58 -11.76
C ARG A 15 15.85 21.53 -12.66
N LEU A 16 16.67 20.56 -13.08
CA LEU A 16 16.22 19.36 -13.77
C LEU A 16 14.99 18.85 -13.02
N ALA A 17 13.81 19.02 -13.63
CA ALA A 17 12.56 18.67 -12.99
C ALA A 17 12.61 17.17 -12.69
N VAL A 18 12.54 16.81 -11.41
CA VAL A 18 12.56 15.40 -11.01
C VAL A 18 11.30 14.75 -11.54
N LYS A 19 11.43 13.95 -12.60
CA LYS A 19 10.31 13.23 -13.17
C LYS A 19 9.95 12.06 -12.28
N LEU A 20 8.87 12.21 -11.51
CA LEU A 20 8.34 11.12 -10.69
C LEU A 20 7.64 10.05 -11.55
N PRO A 21 7.69 8.78 -11.15
CA PRO A 21 6.90 7.74 -11.80
C PRO A 21 5.43 7.96 -11.49
N HIS A 22 4.54 7.45 -12.35
CA HIS A 22 3.10 7.48 -12.09
C HIS A 22 2.77 6.90 -10.72
N PHE A 23 1.81 7.52 -10.03
CA PHE A 23 1.38 7.10 -8.71
C PHE A 23 0.81 5.68 -8.74
N VAL A 24 1.27 4.80 -7.83
CA VAL A 24 0.79 3.41 -7.70
C VAL A 24 -0.06 3.29 -6.44
N PRO A 25 -1.39 3.45 -6.52
CA PRO A 25 -2.27 3.46 -5.36
C PRO A 25 -2.47 2.09 -4.73
N SER A 26 -2.17 1.00 -5.45
CA SER A 26 -2.23 -0.37 -4.93
C SER A 26 -1.07 -0.70 -3.99
N ASP A 27 0.06 -0.02 -4.15
CA ASP A 27 1.24 -0.15 -3.31
C ASP A 27 1.92 1.22 -3.14
N PRO A 28 1.34 2.11 -2.32
CA PRO A 28 1.88 3.44 -2.09
C PRO A 28 3.26 3.38 -1.42
N GLU A 29 3.54 2.35 -0.61
CA GLU A 29 4.82 2.20 0.07
C GLU A 29 5.96 1.98 -0.94
N LEU A 30 5.79 1.04 -1.87
CA LEU A 30 6.75 0.81 -2.94
C LEU A 30 6.95 2.06 -3.80
N TRP A 31 5.87 2.75 -4.13
CA TRP A 31 5.96 3.99 -4.91
C TRP A 31 6.78 5.06 -4.21
N PHE A 32 6.53 5.30 -2.91
CA PHE A 32 7.32 6.26 -2.14
C PHE A 32 8.79 5.87 -2.06
N ARG A 33 9.12 4.58 -1.91
CA ARG A 33 10.52 4.13 -1.94
C ARG A 33 11.20 4.45 -3.27
N MET A 34 10.53 4.23 -4.40
CA MET A 34 11.06 4.58 -5.73
C MET A 34 11.26 6.09 -5.89
N VAL A 35 10.31 6.89 -5.42
CA VAL A 35 10.37 8.36 -5.45
C VAL A 35 11.53 8.89 -4.59
N GLU A 36 11.71 8.34 -3.39
CA GLU A 36 12.80 8.74 -2.48
C GLU A 36 14.17 8.48 -3.07
N ARG A 37 14.37 7.33 -3.73
CA ARG A 37 15.61 7.06 -4.48
C ARG A 37 15.88 8.09 -5.57
N ARG A 38 14.85 8.60 -6.24
CA ARG A 38 14.99 9.65 -7.26
C ARG A 38 15.32 11.01 -6.64
N PHE A 39 14.72 11.33 -5.49
CA PHE A 39 15.07 12.54 -4.75
C PHE A 39 16.52 12.51 -4.29
N GLU A 40 16.98 11.39 -3.74
CA GLU A 40 18.38 11.16 -3.38
C GLU A 40 19.31 11.38 -4.58
N ALA A 41 19.02 10.72 -5.71
CA ALA A 41 19.83 10.83 -6.94
C ALA A 41 19.86 12.25 -7.54
N SER A 42 18.80 13.04 -7.31
CA SER A 42 18.68 14.41 -7.84
C SER A 42 19.08 15.49 -6.82
N GLY A 43 19.58 15.10 -5.64
CA GLY A 43 19.96 16.04 -4.58
C GLY A 43 18.78 16.78 -3.92
N VAL A 44 17.55 16.28 -4.05
CA VAL A 44 16.36 16.90 -3.45
C VAL A 44 16.22 16.47 -1.98
N THR A 45 16.64 17.35 -1.08
CA THR A 45 16.62 17.13 0.37
C THR A 45 15.53 17.92 1.11
N SER A 46 15.04 19.00 0.50
CA SER A 46 14.03 19.88 1.11
C SER A 46 12.64 19.23 1.17
N GLU A 47 12.08 19.12 2.38
CA GLU A 47 10.71 18.62 2.63
C GLU A 47 9.66 19.36 1.79
N SER A 48 9.73 20.70 1.71
CA SER A 48 8.78 21.49 0.92
C SER A 48 8.88 21.20 -0.58
N THR A 49 10.11 20.99 -1.07
CA THR A 49 10.33 20.62 -2.48
C THR A 49 9.76 19.23 -2.77
N ARG A 50 10.04 18.24 -1.91
CA ARG A 50 9.50 16.88 -2.03
C ARG A 50 7.98 16.85 -1.98
N PHE A 51 7.40 17.63 -1.06
CA PHE A 51 5.96 17.80 -0.92
C PHE A 51 5.32 18.35 -2.19
N GLY A 52 5.93 19.37 -2.82
CA GLY A 52 5.47 19.93 -4.09
C GLY A 52 5.48 18.92 -5.22
N TYR A 53 6.55 18.13 -5.34
CA TYR A 53 6.66 17.06 -6.34
C TYR A 53 5.59 15.98 -6.16
N VAL A 54 5.40 15.49 -4.92
CA VAL A 54 4.38 14.48 -4.62
C VAL A 54 2.99 15.03 -4.91
N SER A 55 2.65 16.21 -4.38
CA SER A 55 1.31 16.81 -4.53
C SER A 55 0.93 17.03 -5.99
N SER A 56 1.91 17.39 -6.84
CA SER A 56 1.69 17.60 -8.27
C SER A 56 1.60 16.30 -9.07
N ASN A 57 2.01 15.17 -8.51
CA ASN A 57 2.01 13.87 -9.18
C ASN A 57 0.81 12.98 -8.82
N LEU A 58 0.00 13.40 -7.85
CA LEU A 58 -1.21 12.67 -7.45
C LEU A 58 -2.36 12.95 -8.42
N ASP A 59 -3.07 11.90 -8.81
CA ASP A 59 -4.37 12.06 -9.49
C ASP A 59 -5.39 12.72 -8.55
N LEU A 60 -6.36 13.44 -9.12
CA LEU A 60 -7.36 14.20 -8.37
C LEU A 60 -8.09 13.37 -7.31
N ARG A 61 -8.35 12.09 -7.61
CA ARG A 61 -8.97 11.14 -6.68
C ARG A 61 -8.13 10.95 -5.40
N TYR A 62 -6.81 10.79 -5.54
CA TYR A 62 -5.92 10.55 -4.41
C TYR A 62 -5.52 11.86 -3.71
N ALA A 63 -5.45 12.95 -4.46
CA ALA A 63 -5.31 14.29 -3.89
C ALA A 63 -6.51 14.64 -2.99
N ALA A 64 -7.73 14.23 -3.36
CA ALA A 64 -8.92 14.42 -2.52
C ALA A 64 -8.80 13.70 -1.16
N GLU A 65 -8.22 12.49 -1.16
CA GLU A 65 -7.95 11.72 0.07
C GLU A 65 -6.99 12.43 1.02
N VAL A 66 -6.14 13.36 0.56
CA VAL A 66 -5.24 14.14 1.43
C VAL A 66 -5.44 15.64 1.28
N ARG A 67 -6.62 16.07 0.83
CA ARG A 67 -6.95 17.47 0.52
C ARG A 67 -6.61 18.42 1.67
N GLY A 68 -6.93 18.04 2.91
CA GLY A 68 -6.64 18.87 4.08
C GLY A 68 -5.16 19.20 4.23
N ILE A 69 -4.28 18.24 3.91
CA ILE A 69 -2.82 18.40 3.98
C ILE A 69 -2.30 19.20 2.78
N ILE A 70 -2.90 19.04 1.60
CA ILE A 70 -2.52 19.81 0.40
C ILE A 70 -2.89 21.29 0.54
N ILE A 71 -4.11 21.59 1.02
CA ILE A 71 -4.60 22.95 1.16
C ILE A 71 -3.94 23.66 2.35
N ASN A 72 -3.74 22.95 3.46
CA ASN A 72 -3.09 23.48 4.66
C ASN A 72 -1.91 22.57 5.02
N PRO A 73 -0.75 22.73 4.35
CA PRO A 73 0.43 21.92 4.65
C PRO A 73 0.91 22.20 6.08
N PRO A 74 1.33 21.17 6.83
CA PRO A 74 1.87 21.36 8.16
C PRO A 74 3.20 22.14 8.08
N ALA A 75 3.46 22.95 9.11
CA ALA A 75 4.66 23.79 9.17
C ALA A 75 5.96 22.97 9.30
N THR A 76 5.87 21.78 9.89
CA THR A 76 6.96 20.83 10.06
C THR A 76 6.69 19.57 9.26
N GLU A 77 7.70 19.15 8.49
CA GLU A 77 7.71 17.87 7.75
C GLU A 77 6.46 17.60 6.88
N PRO A 78 6.13 18.50 5.94
CA PRO A 78 4.97 18.34 5.05
C PRO A 78 5.04 17.09 4.18
N TYR A 79 6.24 16.69 3.73
CA TYR A 79 6.41 15.49 2.92
C TYR A 79 6.20 14.22 3.77
N ALA A 80 6.80 14.14 4.96
CA ALA A 80 6.57 13.01 5.86
C ALA A 80 5.07 12.84 6.20
N THR A 81 4.38 13.96 6.42
CA THR A 81 2.94 13.96 6.76
C THR A 81 2.07 13.46 5.60
N ILE A 82 2.28 13.96 4.37
CA ILE A 82 1.49 13.50 3.21
C ILE A 82 1.79 12.03 2.87
N LYS A 83 3.05 11.60 3.00
CA LYS A 83 3.47 10.21 2.82
C LYS A 83 2.74 9.28 3.79
N ALA A 84 2.81 9.58 5.09
CA ALA A 84 2.14 8.78 6.12
C ALA A 84 0.62 8.75 5.91
N ALA A 85 0.02 9.88 5.54
CA ALA A 85 -1.42 9.96 5.30
C ALA A 85 -1.85 9.14 4.08
N LEU A 86 -1.11 9.20 2.96
CA LEU A 86 -1.41 8.43 1.76
C LEU A 86 -1.25 6.92 1.99
N ILE A 87 -0.13 6.50 2.62
CA ILE A 87 0.09 5.09 2.94
C ILE A 87 -1.03 4.57 3.84
N ARG A 88 -1.40 5.32 4.88
CA ARG A 88 -2.47 4.91 5.80
C ARG A 88 -3.83 4.85 5.12
N ARG A 89 -4.27 5.92 4.46
CA ARG A 89 -5.62 6.00 3.87
C ARG A 89 -5.80 5.00 2.73
N LEU A 90 -4.80 4.87 1.86
CA LEU A 90 -4.85 3.92 0.75
C LEU A 90 -4.65 2.47 1.23
N GLY A 91 -3.79 2.25 2.23
CA GLY A 91 -3.64 0.95 2.88
C GLY A 91 -4.95 0.46 3.51
N THR A 92 -5.64 1.32 4.27
CA THR A 92 -6.96 0.97 4.83
C THR A 92 -8.00 0.70 3.74
N SER A 93 -8.04 1.51 2.67
CA SER A 93 -8.95 1.25 1.55
C SER A 93 -8.62 -0.07 0.84
N GLN A 94 -7.34 -0.41 0.70
CA GLN A 94 -6.92 -1.66 0.07
C GLN A 94 -7.28 -2.85 0.96
N GLU A 95 -7.01 -2.78 2.27
CA GLU A 95 -7.40 -3.82 3.24
C GLU A 95 -8.91 -4.04 3.25
N LEU A 96 -9.71 -2.97 3.23
CA LEU A 96 -11.17 -3.06 3.17
C LEU A 96 -11.65 -3.70 1.86
N ARG A 97 -11.07 -3.33 0.72
CA ARG A 97 -11.39 -3.97 -0.57
C ARG A 97 -11.01 -5.44 -0.57
N THR A 98 -9.84 -5.78 -0.07
CA THR A 98 -9.40 -7.17 0.11
C THR A 98 -10.38 -7.93 1.00
N LYS A 99 -10.76 -7.37 2.15
CA LYS A 99 -11.75 -7.99 3.05
C LYS A 99 -13.12 -8.17 2.40
N GLN A 100 -13.57 -7.20 1.61
CA GLN A 100 -14.83 -7.30 0.87
C GLN A 100 -14.77 -8.36 -0.22
N LEU A 101 -13.70 -8.38 -1.03
CA LEU A 101 -13.49 -9.36 -2.09
C LEU A 101 -13.46 -10.78 -1.51
N LEU A 102 -12.62 -11.02 -0.50
CA LEU A 102 -12.54 -12.33 0.15
C LEU A 102 -13.79 -12.66 0.97
N GLY A 103 -14.52 -11.65 1.43
CA GLY A 103 -15.79 -11.83 2.14
C GLY A 103 -16.92 -12.30 1.22
N GLN A 104 -16.87 -11.99 -0.07
CA GLN A 104 -17.83 -12.49 -1.06
C GLN A 104 -17.52 -13.92 -1.51
N GLU A 105 -16.29 -14.40 -1.31
CA GLU A 105 -15.90 -15.75 -1.67
C GLU A 105 -16.44 -16.78 -0.66
N GLU A 106 -17.10 -17.79 -1.20
CA GLU A 106 -17.57 -18.95 -0.45
C GLU A 106 -16.73 -20.18 -0.78
N ILE A 107 -16.60 -21.10 0.18
CA ILE A 107 -15.86 -22.35 -0.05
C ILE A 107 -16.56 -23.26 -1.07
N GLY A 108 -17.90 -23.29 -1.06
CA GLY A 108 -18.70 -24.18 -1.92
C GLY A 108 -18.28 -25.65 -1.76
N ASP A 109 -18.11 -26.35 -2.88
CA ASP A 109 -17.67 -27.74 -2.94
C ASP A 109 -16.14 -27.91 -2.92
N ARG A 110 -15.38 -26.83 -2.70
CA ARG A 110 -13.91 -26.86 -2.73
C ARG A 110 -13.36 -27.43 -1.43
N LYS A 111 -12.19 -28.06 -1.53
CA LYS A 111 -11.43 -28.44 -0.34
C LYS A 111 -10.84 -27.20 0.35
N PRO A 112 -10.64 -27.23 1.69
CA PRO A 112 -9.99 -26.15 2.43
C PRO A 112 -8.64 -25.70 1.83
N SER A 113 -7.78 -26.61 1.38
CA SER A 113 -6.51 -26.30 0.70
C SER A 113 -6.70 -25.59 -0.64
N GLN A 114 -7.68 -26.03 -1.43
CA GLN A 114 -8.02 -25.41 -2.72
C GLN A 114 -8.60 -24.02 -2.54
N PHE A 115 -9.44 -23.85 -1.52
CA PHE A 115 -9.99 -22.55 -1.15
C PHE A 115 -8.90 -21.59 -0.68
N LEU A 116 -7.95 -22.07 0.15
CA LEU A 116 -6.81 -21.26 0.59
C LEU A 116 -5.98 -20.75 -0.60
N ARG A 117 -5.61 -21.65 -1.52
CA ARG A 117 -4.85 -21.29 -2.73
C ARG A 117 -5.61 -20.31 -3.60
N HIS A 118 -6.92 -20.44 -3.70
CA HIS A 118 -7.77 -19.49 -4.42
C HIS A 118 -7.74 -18.10 -3.77
N LEU A 119 -7.87 -18.01 -2.44
CA LEU A 119 -7.76 -16.74 -1.71
C LEU A 119 -6.36 -16.11 -1.89
N GLN A 120 -5.28 -16.91 -1.79
CA GLN A 120 -3.92 -16.45 -2.03
C GLN A 120 -3.74 -15.90 -3.46
N ASN A 121 -4.30 -16.57 -4.47
CA ASN A 121 -4.25 -16.12 -5.86
C ASN A 121 -5.03 -14.82 -6.09
N LEU A 122 -6.16 -14.63 -5.40
CA LEU A 122 -6.96 -13.40 -5.48
C LEU A 122 -6.26 -12.21 -4.83
N THR A 123 -5.53 -12.43 -3.73
CA THR A 123 -4.89 -11.35 -2.98
C THR A 123 -3.45 -11.06 -3.39
N GLY A 124 -2.76 -12.03 -3.99
CA GLY A 124 -1.31 -11.98 -4.20
C GLY A 124 -0.55 -11.75 -2.88
N ASN A 125 0.66 -11.19 -2.98
CA ASN A 125 1.55 -10.88 -1.85
C ASN A 125 1.12 -9.68 -0.99
N SER A 126 -0.01 -9.04 -1.31
CA SER A 126 -0.43 -7.79 -0.66
C SER A 126 -1.24 -7.99 0.62
N THR A 127 -1.56 -9.24 0.98
CA THR A 127 -2.42 -9.54 2.14
C THR A 127 -1.63 -10.24 3.24
N PRO A 128 -1.72 -9.76 4.48
CA PRO A 128 -1.00 -10.39 5.57
C PRO A 128 -1.67 -11.73 5.94
N GLU A 129 -0.83 -12.75 6.20
CA GLU A 129 -1.27 -14.14 6.40
C GLU A 129 -2.29 -14.28 7.55
N ASN A 130 -2.19 -13.46 8.58
CA ASN A 130 -3.14 -13.45 9.70
C ASN A 130 -4.58 -13.12 9.26
N LEU A 131 -4.73 -12.15 8.36
CA LEU A 131 -6.03 -11.76 7.81
C LEU A 131 -6.59 -12.88 6.93
N LEU A 132 -5.72 -13.44 6.08
CA LEU A 132 -6.08 -14.54 5.18
C LEU A 132 -6.50 -15.78 5.98
N ARG A 133 -5.80 -16.08 7.07
CA ARG A 133 -6.12 -17.14 8.02
C ARG A 133 -7.48 -16.93 8.69
N THR A 134 -7.77 -15.72 9.18
CA THR A 134 -9.06 -15.41 9.82
C THR A 134 -10.23 -15.57 8.86
N ILE A 135 -10.09 -15.11 7.61
CA ILE A 135 -11.15 -15.24 6.61
C ILE A 135 -11.31 -16.70 6.18
N TRP A 136 -10.21 -17.38 5.87
CA TRP A 136 -10.22 -18.78 5.48
C TRP A 136 -10.85 -19.67 6.55
N SER A 137 -10.41 -19.55 7.82
CA SER A 137 -10.95 -20.37 8.90
C SER A 137 -12.42 -20.05 9.18
N GLY A 138 -12.81 -18.77 9.15
CA GLY A 138 -14.20 -18.35 9.37
C GLY A 138 -15.21 -18.91 8.36
N ARG A 139 -14.76 -19.40 7.21
CA ARG A 139 -15.59 -20.03 6.17
C ARG A 139 -15.66 -21.56 6.25
N LEU A 140 -14.89 -22.18 7.13
CA LEU A 140 -14.90 -23.63 7.33
C LEU A 140 -15.95 -24.06 8.34
N LEU A 141 -16.30 -25.34 8.34
CA LEU A 141 -17.20 -25.95 9.31
C LEU A 141 -16.69 -25.77 10.74
N GLN A 142 -17.60 -25.67 11.71
CA GLN A 142 -17.31 -25.38 13.12
C GLN A 142 -16.27 -26.34 13.75
N ASN A 143 -16.33 -27.63 13.38
CA ASN A 143 -15.38 -28.65 13.81
C ASN A 143 -13.95 -28.36 13.30
N LEU A 144 -13.81 -27.94 12.05
CA LEU A 144 -12.53 -27.54 11.46
C LEU A 144 -11.99 -26.27 12.11
N GLN A 145 -12.85 -25.27 12.36
CA GLN A 145 -12.45 -24.03 13.02
C GLN A 145 -11.81 -24.27 14.39
N THR A 146 -12.38 -25.20 15.16
CA THR A 146 -11.90 -25.55 16.49
C THR A 146 -10.49 -26.18 16.42
N VAL A 147 -10.26 -27.07 15.46
CA VAL A 147 -8.94 -27.69 15.23
C VAL A 147 -7.93 -26.66 14.72
N ILE A 148 -8.34 -25.75 13.84
CA ILE A 148 -7.45 -24.71 13.29
C ILE A 148 -7.05 -23.70 14.38
N ALA A 149 -7.95 -23.41 15.31
CA ALA A 149 -7.71 -22.50 16.42
C ALA A 149 -6.65 -23.01 17.40
N THR A 150 -6.40 -24.32 17.46
CA THR A 150 -5.32 -24.91 18.27
C THR A 150 -3.98 -24.92 17.54
N MET A 151 -3.95 -24.71 16.23
CA MET A 151 -2.75 -24.80 15.38
C MET A 151 -2.17 -23.42 15.01
N LYS A 152 -2.24 -22.42 15.88
CA LYS A 152 -1.81 -21.03 15.59
C LYS A 152 -0.34 -20.89 15.22
N ASP A 153 0.51 -21.79 15.72
CA ASP A 153 1.96 -21.77 15.49
C ASP A 153 2.38 -22.49 14.19
N LYS A 154 1.43 -23.08 13.45
CA LYS A 154 1.68 -23.78 12.19
C LYS A 154 1.42 -22.90 10.97
N GLN A 155 2.17 -23.15 9.90
CA GLN A 155 1.98 -22.52 8.59
C GLN A 155 0.57 -22.78 8.05
N LEU A 156 -0.02 -21.78 7.40
CA LEU A 156 -1.40 -21.84 6.94
C LEU A 156 -1.63 -22.95 5.91
N ASP A 157 -0.65 -23.20 5.04
CA ASP A 157 -0.68 -24.30 4.06
C ASP A 157 -0.73 -25.69 4.72
N GLU A 158 0.07 -25.92 5.77
CA GLU A 158 0.05 -27.19 6.51
C GLU A 158 -1.32 -27.42 7.17
N VAL A 159 -1.88 -26.36 7.75
CA VAL A 159 -3.16 -26.40 8.43
C VAL A 159 -4.29 -26.68 7.44
N ALA A 160 -4.18 -26.20 6.21
CA ALA A 160 -5.16 -26.46 5.17
C ALA A 160 -5.13 -27.90 4.65
N GLU A 161 -3.95 -28.51 4.53
CA GLU A 161 -3.83 -29.95 4.19
C GLU A 161 -4.39 -30.84 5.31
N ILE A 162 -4.22 -30.45 6.58
CA ILE A 162 -4.87 -31.16 7.71
C ILE A 162 -6.39 -31.01 7.66
N ALA A 163 -6.88 -29.80 7.34
CA ALA A 163 -8.31 -29.56 7.21
C ALA A 163 -8.93 -30.39 6.06
N ASP A 164 -8.21 -30.59 4.96
CA ASP A 164 -8.64 -31.49 3.87
C ASP A 164 -8.82 -32.93 4.34
N TYR A 165 -7.91 -33.43 5.19
CA TYR A 165 -8.01 -34.79 5.74
C TYR A 165 -9.23 -34.94 6.64
N ILE A 166 -9.47 -33.96 7.52
CA ILE A 166 -10.60 -33.98 8.44
C ILE A 166 -11.94 -33.86 7.68
N MET A 167 -12.00 -33.01 6.66
CA MET A 167 -13.20 -32.86 5.83
C MET A 167 -13.54 -34.14 5.05
N LYS A 168 -12.53 -34.91 4.61
CA LYS A 168 -12.77 -36.24 4.00
C LYS A 168 -13.21 -37.31 4.99
N ALA A 169 -12.82 -37.17 6.25
CA ALA A 169 -13.12 -38.14 7.31
C ALA A 169 -14.48 -37.91 7.97
N THR A 170 -15.18 -36.83 7.59
CA THR A 170 -16.53 -36.47 8.04
C THR A 170 -17.53 -36.75 6.92
#